data_AF-A0A2V5MVE2-F1
#
_entry.id   AF-A0A2V5MVE2-F1
#
_cell.length_a   1.000
_cell.length_b   1.000
_cell.length_c   1.000
_cell.angle_alpha   90.00
_cell.angle_beta   90.00
_cell.angle_gamma   90.00
#
_symmetry.space_group_name_H-M   'P 1'
#
loop_
_entity.id
_entity.type
_entity.pdbx_description
1 polymer ?
#
loop_
_entity_poly.entity_id
_entity_poly.type
_entity_poly.pdbx_seq_one_letter_code
_entity_poly.pdbx_strand_id
1 'polypeptide(L)'
;LSRGDDFSFVFDLRLSDIAVGTSPGKPFTFELAIGFINLAEATATNFLRGTGTDSPDLAEFDYFPDSGFGATVSPTIISSNVQFATSFNSPLELTTNNWFHVVMSYTASNQTLMSAMTTNGMAFGPITNVILDTNFTDFRADHFAISSYSDAGQDPQFAGSILAHGAVDNVVITVPDPAVADLSGAIANGAWQIEFTARTNWLYTLERTEDFQSWRAVLPATAGVNRRLTLVDTNALAANAYYRVRAQRP
;
A
#
# COMPACT_ATOMS: atom_id res chain seq x y z
N LEU A 1 3.45 -3.91 4.45
CA LEU A 1 2.22 -3.88 5.27
C LEU A 1 1.43 -5.15 5.02
N SER A 2 0.77 -5.63 6.07
CA SER A 2 -0.11 -6.79 6.00
C SER A 2 -1.28 -6.65 6.97
N ARG A 3 -2.17 -7.64 6.97
CA ARG A 3 -3.28 -7.76 7.92
C ARG A 3 -2.87 -7.64 9.40
N GLY A 4 -1.60 -7.93 9.70
CA GLY A 4 -1.04 -7.88 11.06
C GLY A 4 -0.40 -6.55 11.44
N ASP A 5 -0.40 -5.56 10.55
CA ASP A 5 0.30 -4.29 10.74
C ASP A 5 -0.67 -3.16 11.00
N ASP A 6 -0.50 -2.44 12.11
CA ASP A 6 -1.14 -1.13 12.27
C ASP A 6 -0.50 -0.15 11.27
N PHE A 7 -1.33 0.63 10.58
CA PHE A 7 -0.84 1.70 9.70
C PHE A 7 -1.85 2.83 9.63
N SER A 8 -1.38 4.01 9.25
CA SER A 8 -2.23 5.14 8.91
C SER A 8 -1.64 5.97 7.80
N PHE A 9 -2.51 6.69 7.11
CA PHE A 9 -2.12 7.74 6.19
C PHE A 9 -3.11 8.89 6.27
N VAL A 10 -2.57 10.08 6.09
CA VAL A 10 -3.28 11.36 6.14
C VAL A 10 -2.85 12.17 4.93
N PHE A 11 -3.79 12.87 4.31
CA PHE A 11 -3.50 13.80 3.22
C PHE A 11 -4.60 14.83 3.07
N ASP A 12 -4.28 15.94 2.42
CA ASP A 12 -5.24 16.91 1.94
C ASP A 12 -5.43 16.72 0.43
N LEU A 13 -6.69 16.67 -0.02
CA LEU A 13 -7.06 16.53 -1.42
C LEU A 13 -7.87 17.75 -1.88
N ARG A 14 -7.49 18.30 -3.03
CA ARG A 14 -8.30 19.30 -3.74
C ARG A 14 -8.38 18.95 -5.22
N LEU A 15 -9.60 18.76 -5.72
CA LEU A 15 -9.88 18.62 -7.14
C LEU A 15 -10.12 20.01 -7.74
N SER A 16 -9.34 20.41 -8.73
CA SER A 16 -9.58 21.64 -9.51
C SER A 16 -10.72 21.45 -10.50
N ASP A 17 -10.76 20.28 -11.13
CA ASP A 17 -11.84 19.83 -11.99
C ASP A 17 -11.91 18.29 -11.98
N ILE A 18 -13.08 17.76 -12.33
CA ILE A 18 -13.32 16.34 -12.53
C ILE A 18 -14.35 16.15 -13.63
N ALA A 19 -14.01 15.31 -14.60
CA ALA A 19 -14.87 14.92 -15.72
C ALA A 19 -15.10 13.41 -15.68
N VAL A 20 -16.36 13.02 -15.85
CA VAL A 20 -16.80 11.63 -15.90
C VAL A 20 -17.04 11.23 -17.36
N GLY A 21 -16.76 9.97 -17.68
CA GLY A 21 -17.06 9.39 -18.97
C GLY A 21 -16.20 9.92 -20.12
N THR A 22 -14.92 10.14 -19.86
CA THR A 22 -13.98 10.73 -20.81
C THR A 22 -13.53 9.78 -21.92
N SER A 23 -13.65 8.46 -21.70
CA SER A 23 -13.36 7.42 -22.69
C SER A 23 -14.58 7.07 -23.55
N PRO A 24 -14.42 6.90 -24.88
CA PRO A 24 -15.50 6.48 -25.77
C PRO A 24 -16.18 5.17 -25.31
N GLY A 25 -17.51 5.20 -25.19
CA GLY A 25 -18.31 4.02 -24.80
C GLY A 25 -18.31 3.71 -23.31
N LYS A 26 -17.70 4.55 -22.46
CA LYS A 26 -17.63 4.37 -21.01
C LYS A 26 -18.17 5.58 -20.26
N PRO A 27 -19.50 5.83 -20.29
CA PRO A 27 -20.09 7.11 -19.86
C PRO A 27 -20.14 7.30 -18.33
N PHE A 28 -19.82 6.28 -17.54
CA PHE A 28 -19.94 6.31 -16.09
C PHE A 28 -18.64 6.73 -15.39
N THR A 29 -18.65 6.69 -14.06
CA THR A 29 -17.53 7.03 -13.20
C THR A 29 -16.54 5.88 -13.03
N PHE A 30 -15.32 6.22 -12.62
CA PHE A 30 -14.33 5.29 -12.11
C PHE A 30 -13.56 5.97 -10.97
N GLU A 31 -12.88 5.20 -10.14
CA GLU A 31 -12.28 5.75 -8.93
C GLU A 31 -11.02 6.59 -9.18
N LEU A 32 -10.87 7.61 -8.36
CA LEU A 32 -9.58 8.15 -7.95
C LEU A 32 -9.18 7.46 -6.65
N ALA A 33 -7.98 6.89 -6.59
CA ALA A 33 -7.52 6.15 -5.42
C ALA A 33 -6.24 6.75 -4.82
N ILE A 34 -6.14 6.77 -3.49
CA ILE A 34 -4.93 7.18 -2.76
C ILE A 34 -4.74 6.21 -1.59
N GLY A 35 -3.58 5.57 -1.52
CA GLY A 35 -3.30 4.63 -0.43
C GLY A 35 -2.14 3.72 -0.69
N PHE A 36 -2.16 2.57 -0.03
CA PHE A 36 -1.11 1.57 -0.14
C PHE A 36 -1.42 0.54 -1.21
N ILE A 37 -0.40 0.22 -2.01
CA ILE A 37 -0.44 -0.78 -3.08
C ILE A 37 0.72 -1.78 -2.92
N ASN A 38 0.58 -2.93 -3.57
CA ASN A 38 1.74 -3.72 -3.97
C ASN A 38 2.25 -3.22 -5.32
N LEU A 39 3.46 -2.66 -5.38
CA LEU A 39 3.95 -2.09 -6.64
C LEU A 39 4.18 -3.14 -7.73
N ALA A 40 4.64 -4.33 -7.36
CA ALA A 40 4.89 -5.40 -8.33
C ALA A 40 3.58 -5.86 -8.97
N GLU A 41 2.53 -6.06 -8.16
CA GLU A 41 1.18 -6.37 -8.68
C GLU A 41 0.63 -5.20 -9.49
N ALA A 42 0.61 -3.98 -8.92
CA ALA A 42 -0.01 -2.80 -9.55
C ALA A 42 0.62 -2.39 -10.90
N THR A 43 1.85 -2.81 -11.17
CA THR A 43 2.55 -2.56 -12.44
C THR A 43 2.60 -3.78 -13.36
N ALA A 44 2.04 -4.91 -12.94
CA ALA A 44 1.93 -6.11 -13.76
C ALA A 44 0.92 -5.89 -14.89
N THR A 45 1.18 -6.53 -16.04
CA THR A 45 0.33 -6.37 -17.25
C THR A 45 -1.09 -6.91 -17.08
N ASN A 46 -1.31 -7.77 -16.09
CA ASN A 46 -2.60 -8.36 -15.75
C ASN A 46 -3.30 -7.64 -14.59
N PHE A 47 -2.74 -6.55 -14.06
CA PHE A 47 -3.42 -5.77 -13.05
C PHE A 47 -4.51 -4.91 -13.70
N LEU A 48 -5.76 -5.29 -13.49
CA LEU A 48 -6.93 -4.65 -14.08
C LEU A 48 -7.95 -4.34 -12.99
N ARG A 49 -7.94 -3.10 -12.53
CA ARG A 49 -8.87 -2.65 -11.49
C ARG A 49 -10.34 -2.79 -11.91
N GLY A 50 -10.63 -2.52 -13.18
CA GLY A 50 -12.00 -2.53 -13.72
C GLY A 50 -12.68 -3.90 -13.79
N THR A 51 -11.95 -5.01 -13.63
CA THR A 51 -12.57 -6.36 -13.59
C THR A 51 -13.16 -6.68 -12.22
N GLY A 52 -12.75 -5.97 -11.18
CA GLY A 52 -13.09 -6.29 -9.79
C GLY A 52 -12.45 -7.58 -9.28
N THR A 53 -11.57 -8.23 -10.04
CA THR A 53 -10.93 -9.49 -9.65
C THR A 53 -9.42 -9.56 -9.89
N ASP A 54 -8.84 -8.59 -10.60
CA ASP A 54 -7.43 -8.62 -11.00
C ASP A 54 -6.65 -7.44 -10.41
N SER A 55 -6.94 -7.08 -9.15
CA SER A 55 -6.26 -5.99 -8.45
C SER A 55 -6.05 -6.30 -6.95
N PRO A 56 -5.26 -7.35 -6.63
CA PRO A 56 -4.99 -7.72 -5.24
C PRO A 56 -4.13 -6.69 -4.50
N ASP A 57 -4.06 -6.86 -3.18
CA ASP A 57 -3.07 -6.22 -2.30
C ASP A 57 -3.12 -4.69 -2.24
N LEU A 58 -4.30 -4.16 -1.93
CA LEU A 58 -4.55 -2.71 -1.82
C LEU A 58 -5.14 -2.34 -0.46
N ALA A 59 -4.87 -1.13 0.00
CA ALA A 59 -5.52 -0.49 1.14
C ALA A 59 -5.60 1.02 0.89
N GLU A 60 -6.75 1.50 0.44
CA GLU A 60 -6.88 2.79 -0.25
C GLU A 60 -8.16 3.55 0.12
N PHE A 61 -8.06 4.88 0.00
CA PHE A 61 -9.18 5.79 -0.14
C PHE A 61 -9.61 5.75 -1.61
N ASP A 62 -10.87 5.41 -1.88
CA ASP A 62 -11.43 5.53 -3.24
C ASP A 62 -12.50 6.62 -3.28
N TYR A 63 -12.48 7.44 -4.32
CA TYR A 63 -13.55 8.41 -4.62
C TYR A 63 -14.09 8.18 -6.03
N PHE A 64 -15.39 7.96 -6.11
CA PHE A 64 -16.15 7.86 -7.35
C PHE A 64 -16.99 9.14 -7.50
N PRO A 65 -16.66 10.05 -8.45
CA PRO A 65 -17.53 11.19 -8.74
C PRO A 65 -18.90 10.75 -9.26
N ASP A 66 -19.90 11.62 -9.10
CA ASP A 66 -21.28 11.31 -9.48
C ASP A 66 -21.42 11.14 -11.01
N SER A 67 -21.86 9.96 -11.44
CA SER A 67 -22.27 9.68 -12.83
C SER A 67 -23.78 9.49 -12.99
N GLY A 68 -24.57 10.01 -12.04
CA GLY A 68 -26.03 9.82 -11.96
C GLY A 68 -26.48 8.85 -10.86
N PHE A 69 -25.57 8.37 -10.01
CA PHE A 69 -25.83 7.41 -8.92
C PHE A 69 -25.42 7.93 -7.53
N GLY A 70 -24.96 9.17 -7.45
CA GLY A 70 -24.43 9.78 -6.24
C GLY A 70 -22.93 9.54 -6.09
N ALA A 71 -22.18 10.62 -5.83
CA ALA A 71 -20.76 10.51 -5.57
C ALA A 71 -20.49 9.73 -4.29
N THR A 72 -19.46 8.88 -4.33
CA THR A 72 -19.21 7.89 -3.30
C THR A 72 -17.76 7.95 -2.85
N VAL A 73 -17.57 8.01 -1.53
CA VAL A 73 -16.27 7.71 -0.90
C VAL A 73 -16.30 6.26 -0.44
N SER A 74 -15.35 5.46 -0.91
CA SER A 74 -15.31 4.02 -0.70
C SER A 74 -13.95 3.54 -0.22
N PRO A 75 -13.59 3.71 1.06
CA PRO A 75 -12.36 3.12 1.59
C PRO A 75 -12.38 1.61 1.34
N THR A 76 -11.26 1.06 0.86
CA THR A 76 -11.19 -0.34 0.41
C THR A 76 -9.90 -1.00 0.87
N ILE A 77 -10.00 -2.27 1.30
CA ILE A 77 -8.86 -3.19 1.44
C ILE A 77 -9.13 -4.41 0.57
N ILE A 78 -8.12 -4.83 -0.20
CA ILE A 78 -8.16 -6.04 -1.03
C ILE A 78 -7.04 -6.99 -0.62
N SER A 79 -7.41 -8.24 -0.35
CA SER A 79 -6.47 -9.30 0.02
C SER A 79 -5.63 -9.78 -1.17
N SER A 80 -4.55 -10.53 -0.91
CA SER A 80 -3.79 -11.21 -1.96
C SER A 80 -4.63 -12.24 -2.73
N ASN A 81 -5.71 -12.72 -2.12
CA ASN A 81 -6.69 -13.61 -2.76
C ASN A 81 -7.92 -12.85 -3.26
N VAL A 82 -7.80 -11.52 -3.43
CA VAL A 82 -8.82 -10.69 -4.06
C VAL A 82 -10.16 -10.68 -3.31
N GLN A 83 -10.11 -10.78 -1.99
CA GLN A 83 -11.29 -10.54 -1.16
C GLN A 83 -11.40 -9.04 -0.91
N PHE A 84 -12.58 -8.48 -1.18
CA PHE A 84 -12.86 -7.06 -0.96
C PHE A 84 -13.45 -6.85 0.43
N ALA A 85 -12.92 -5.87 1.14
CA ALA A 85 -13.56 -5.24 2.29
C ALA A 85 -13.64 -3.74 1.98
N THR A 86 -14.86 -3.22 1.86
CA THR A 86 -15.08 -1.83 1.45
C THR A 86 -16.35 -1.29 2.09
N SER A 87 -16.51 0.04 2.11
CA SER A 87 -17.76 0.68 2.55
C SER A 87 -18.22 1.69 1.51
N PHE A 88 -19.50 1.70 1.13
CA PHE A 88 -20.00 2.61 0.10
C PHE A 88 -20.73 3.79 0.75
N ASN A 89 -20.05 4.94 0.83
CA ASN A 89 -20.57 6.11 1.54
C ASN A 89 -21.03 7.16 0.53
N SER A 90 -22.34 7.21 0.30
CA SER A 90 -22.97 8.06 -0.70
C SER A 90 -24.26 8.71 -0.15
N PRO A 91 -24.57 9.96 -0.51
CA PRO A 91 -23.76 10.85 -1.35
C PRO A 91 -22.67 11.59 -0.54
N LEU A 92 -21.44 11.61 -1.06
CA LEU A 92 -20.31 12.37 -0.53
C LEU A 92 -19.53 13.04 -1.66
N GLU A 93 -20.06 14.16 -2.15
CA GLU A 93 -19.48 14.90 -3.28
C GLU A 93 -18.27 15.74 -2.86
N LEU A 94 -17.11 15.51 -3.50
CA LEU A 94 -15.91 16.32 -3.32
C LEU A 94 -15.99 17.57 -4.20
N THR A 95 -16.68 18.59 -3.70
CA THR A 95 -16.83 19.88 -4.39
C THR A 95 -15.47 20.44 -4.83
N THR A 96 -15.36 20.78 -6.11
CA THR A 96 -14.11 21.30 -6.68
C THR A 96 -13.61 22.56 -5.97
N ASN A 97 -12.29 22.72 -5.94
CA ASN A 97 -11.55 23.82 -5.33
C ASN A 97 -11.64 23.94 -3.80
N ASN A 98 -12.37 23.04 -3.14
CA ASN A 98 -12.32 22.86 -1.69
C ASN A 98 -11.25 21.84 -1.29
N TRP A 99 -10.58 22.12 -0.18
CA TRP A 99 -9.67 21.16 0.45
C TRP A 99 -10.45 20.21 1.34
N PHE A 100 -10.15 18.93 1.20
CA PHE A 100 -10.64 17.84 2.04
C PHE A 100 -9.46 17.21 2.75
N HIS A 101 -9.48 17.26 4.08
CA HIS A 101 -8.51 16.57 4.91
C HIS A 101 -9.02 15.14 5.15
N VAL A 102 -8.25 14.15 4.74
CA VAL A 102 -8.58 12.72 4.84
C VAL A 102 -7.64 12.06 5.83
N VAL A 103 -8.20 11.31 6.78
CA VAL A 103 -7.47 10.49 7.75
C VAL A 103 -7.92 9.06 7.62
N MET A 104 -6.99 8.15 7.38
CA MET A 104 -7.24 6.72 7.34
C MET A 104 -6.31 5.98 8.29
N SER A 105 -6.89 5.13 9.14
CA SER A 105 -6.16 4.39 10.17
C SER A 105 -6.67 2.96 10.25
N TYR A 106 -5.79 2.01 9.97
CA TYR A 106 -6.04 0.59 10.16
C TYR A 106 -5.44 0.09 11.46
N THR A 107 -6.24 -0.63 12.24
CA THR A 107 -5.83 -1.27 13.49
C THR A 107 -5.89 -2.79 13.32
N ALA A 108 -4.75 -3.46 13.37
CA ALA A 108 -4.62 -4.90 13.18
C ALA A 108 -5.28 -5.70 14.32
N SER A 109 -5.26 -5.20 15.54
CA SER A 109 -5.83 -5.93 16.69
C SER A 109 -7.34 -6.15 16.59
N ASN A 110 -8.06 -5.26 15.89
CA ASN A 110 -9.51 -5.35 15.64
C ASN A 110 -9.87 -5.41 14.16
N GLN A 111 -8.87 -5.48 13.26
CA GLN A 111 -9.05 -5.69 11.84
C GLN A 111 -9.95 -4.63 11.19
N THR A 112 -9.85 -3.38 11.66
CA THR A 112 -10.73 -2.28 11.24
C THR A 112 -9.92 -1.15 10.61
N LEU A 113 -10.32 -0.73 9.42
CA LEU A 113 -9.90 0.51 8.77
C LEU A 113 -10.95 1.58 9.02
N MET A 114 -10.56 2.59 9.80
CA MET A 114 -11.36 3.77 10.07
C MET A 114 -10.96 4.89 9.11
N SER A 115 -11.95 5.62 8.62
CA SER A 115 -11.76 6.77 7.75
C SER A 115 -12.53 7.96 8.27
N ALA A 116 -11.93 9.15 8.24
CA ALA A 116 -12.58 10.40 8.60
C ALA A 116 -12.19 11.49 7.60
N MET A 117 -13.12 12.38 7.31
CA MET A 117 -12.88 13.53 6.46
C MET A 117 -13.33 14.82 7.14
N THR A 118 -12.62 15.90 6.85
CA THR A 118 -13.07 17.26 7.20
C THR A 118 -12.88 18.19 6.00
N THR A 119 -13.72 19.22 5.91
CA THR A 119 -13.55 20.32 4.98
C THR A 119 -13.88 21.62 5.70
N ASN A 120 -13.04 22.66 5.52
CA ASN A 120 -13.18 23.93 6.23
C ASN A 120 -13.29 23.79 7.76
N GLY A 121 -12.57 22.82 8.34
CA GLY A 121 -12.59 22.52 9.78
C GLY A 121 -13.85 21.82 10.29
N MET A 122 -14.80 21.49 9.41
CA MET A 122 -16.03 20.78 9.74
C MET A 122 -15.96 19.33 9.29
N ALA A 123 -16.59 18.42 10.05
CA ALA A 123 -16.69 17.02 9.66
C ALA A 123 -17.42 16.87 8.31
N PHE A 124 -16.89 15.99 7.46
CA PHE A 124 -17.47 15.60 6.18
C PHE A 124 -17.69 14.09 6.20
N GLY A 125 -18.94 13.65 6.10
CA GLY A 125 -19.32 12.26 6.38
C GLY A 125 -20.74 12.13 6.94
N PRO A 126 -21.10 10.96 7.51
CA PRO A 126 -20.22 9.94 8.07
C PRO A 126 -19.55 9.02 7.03
N ILE A 127 -18.43 8.41 7.41
CA ILE A 127 -17.78 7.34 6.66
C ILE A 127 -17.81 6.08 7.51
N THR A 128 -18.33 5.00 6.96
CA THR A 128 -18.50 3.73 7.64
C THR A 128 -17.15 3.01 7.71
N ASN A 129 -16.84 2.47 8.88
CA ASN A 129 -15.64 1.65 9.07
C ASN A 129 -15.64 0.44 8.14
N VAL A 130 -14.48 0.12 7.59
CA VAL A 130 -14.24 -1.12 6.86
C VAL A 130 -13.71 -2.15 7.84
N ILE A 131 -14.44 -3.25 8.02
CA ILE A 131 -14.07 -4.32 8.94
C ILE A 131 -13.72 -5.54 8.10
N LEU A 132 -12.56 -6.14 8.33
CA LEU A 132 -12.18 -7.36 7.63
C LEU A 132 -12.92 -8.55 8.24
N ASP A 133 -13.63 -9.29 7.40
CA ASP A 133 -14.32 -10.51 7.81
C ASP A 133 -13.37 -11.56 8.40
N THR A 134 -13.92 -12.51 9.16
CA THR A 134 -13.14 -13.60 9.78
C THR A 134 -12.35 -14.42 8.76
N ASN A 135 -12.91 -14.62 7.57
CA ASN A 135 -12.30 -15.34 6.45
C ASN A 135 -11.46 -14.46 5.52
N PHE A 136 -11.30 -13.18 5.82
CA PHE A 136 -10.47 -12.27 5.03
C PHE A 136 -9.00 -12.71 5.13
N THR A 137 -8.37 -12.95 3.99
CA THR A 137 -6.98 -13.41 3.91
C THR A 137 -6.00 -12.26 4.03
N ASP A 138 -4.71 -12.55 4.10
CA ASP A 138 -3.69 -11.51 4.22
C ASP A 138 -3.62 -10.64 2.96
N PHE A 139 -3.03 -9.45 3.09
CA PHE A 139 -2.63 -8.60 1.97
C PHE A 139 -1.15 -8.23 2.10
N ARG A 140 -0.55 -7.75 1.02
CA ARG A 140 0.86 -7.37 0.93
C ARG A 140 1.04 -6.05 0.20
N ALA A 141 0.92 -4.93 0.91
CA ALA A 141 1.20 -3.62 0.33
C ALA A 141 2.58 -3.10 0.74
N ASP A 142 3.32 -2.50 -0.17
CA ASP A 142 4.71 -2.06 0.02
C ASP A 142 5.01 -0.64 -0.45
N HIS A 143 4.09 0.02 -1.15
CA HIS A 143 4.23 1.41 -1.62
C HIS A 143 2.99 2.24 -1.29
N PHE A 144 3.17 3.54 -1.11
CA PHE A 144 2.09 4.51 -1.07
C PHE A 144 1.98 5.19 -2.44
N ALA A 145 0.78 5.30 -2.98
CA ALA A 145 0.53 5.79 -4.33
C ALA A 145 -0.70 6.70 -4.40
N ILE A 146 -0.64 7.63 -5.35
CA ILE A 146 -1.79 8.37 -5.87
C ILE A 146 -2.09 7.73 -7.23
N SER A 147 -3.19 7.00 -7.30
CA SER A 147 -3.50 6.12 -8.42
C SER A 147 -4.65 6.67 -9.24
N SER A 148 -4.41 6.76 -10.55
CA SER A 148 -5.44 6.94 -11.57
C SER A 148 -5.44 5.66 -12.42
N TYR A 149 -6.35 4.75 -12.10
CA TYR A 149 -6.42 3.46 -12.77
C TYR A 149 -7.03 3.59 -14.17
N SER A 150 -6.53 2.78 -15.11
CA SER A 150 -7.17 2.67 -16.43
C SER A 150 -8.55 2.06 -16.30
N ASP A 151 -9.45 2.43 -17.22
CA ASP A 151 -10.79 1.88 -17.30
C ASP A 151 -10.87 0.46 -17.94
N ALA A 152 -9.72 -0.19 -18.13
CA ALA A 152 -9.63 -1.52 -18.74
C ALA A 152 -10.31 -2.61 -17.89
N GLY A 153 -10.88 -3.61 -18.55
CA GLY A 153 -11.56 -4.73 -17.88
C GLY A 153 -13.00 -4.47 -17.46
N GLN A 154 -13.50 -3.23 -17.58
CA GLN A 154 -14.91 -2.92 -17.33
C GLN A 154 -15.80 -3.40 -18.49
N ASP A 155 -16.85 -4.17 -18.19
CA ASP A 155 -17.81 -4.72 -19.16
C ASP A 155 -19.26 -4.57 -18.65
N PRO A 156 -20.25 -4.35 -19.51
CA PRO A 156 -20.42 -3.21 -20.40
C PRO A 156 -21.46 -2.21 -19.86
N GLN A 157 -22.16 -2.53 -18.76
CA GLN A 157 -23.33 -1.77 -18.31
C GLN A 157 -23.01 -0.56 -17.44
N PHE A 158 -21.86 -0.55 -16.77
CA PHE A 158 -21.44 0.54 -15.88
C PHE A 158 -19.99 0.95 -16.13
N ALA A 159 -19.48 0.68 -17.33
CA ALA A 159 -18.13 1.03 -17.68
C ALA A 159 -17.95 2.55 -17.64
N GLY A 160 -16.97 2.99 -16.88
CA GLY A 160 -16.74 4.38 -16.59
C GLY A 160 -15.28 4.76 -16.65
N SER A 161 -15.04 6.06 -16.71
CA SER A 161 -13.73 6.67 -16.81
C SER A 161 -13.78 8.06 -16.19
N ILE A 162 -12.63 8.55 -15.72
CA ILE A 162 -12.53 9.91 -15.23
C ILE A 162 -11.29 10.61 -15.79
N LEU A 163 -11.36 11.93 -15.86
CA LEU A 163 -10.20 12.81 -15.91
C LEU A 163 -10.33 13.80 -14.76
N ALA A 164 -9.33 13.87 -13.91
CA ALA A 164 -9.31 14.80 -12.79
C ALA A 164 -7.98 15.53 -12.73
N HIS A 165 -8.03 16.80 -12.38
CA HIS A 165 -6.85 17.60 -12.07
C HIS A 165 -6.98 18.15 -10.66
N GLY A 166 -5.86 18.28 -9.95
CA GLY A 166 -5.90 18.70 -8.56
C GLY A 166 -4.55 18.70 -7.88
N ALA A 167 -4.59 18.71 -6.56
CA ALA A 167 -3.43 18.61 -5.69
C ALA A 167 -3.69 17.64 -4.55
N VAL A 168 -2.65 16.89 -4.19
CA VAL A 168 -2.54 16.14 -2.95
C VAL A 168 -1.40 16.78 -2.17
N ASP A 169 -1.63 17.14 -0.91
CA ASP A 169 -0.65 17.80 -0.06
C ASP A 169 -0.71 17.26 1.38
N ASN A 170 0.23 17.67 2.24
CA ASN A 170 0.29 17.33 3.66
C ASN A 170 0.22 15.81 3.92
N VAL A 171 0.87 15.04 3.06
CA VAL A 171 0.90 13.58 3.17
C VAL A 171 1.71 13.17 4.39
N VAL A 172 1.08 12.47 5.33
CA VAL A 172 1.73 11.86 6.50
C VAL A 172 1.42 10.38 6.47
N ILE A 173 2.46 9.55 6.59
CA ILE A 173 2.36 8.10 6.55
C ILE A 173 2.95 7.55 7.84
N THR A 174 2.19 6.70 8.54
CA THR A 174 2.66 5.95 9.69
C THR A 174 2.58 4.47 9.37
N VAL A 175 3.73 3.79 9.43
CA VAL A 175 3.85 2.35 9.21
C VAL A 175 4.60 1.74 10.38
N PRO A 176 4.55 0.40 10.59
CA PRO A 176 5.39 -0.23 11.58
C PRO A 176 6.85 0.06 11.29
N ASP A 177 7.63 0.12 12.36
CA ASP A 177 9.07 0.25 12.25
C ASP A 177 9.68 -0.79 11.29
N PRO A 178 10.77 -0.44 10.59
CA PRO A 178 11.38 -1.34 9.62
C PRO A 178 11.87 -2.63 10.27
N ALA A 179 11.83 -3.71 9.47
CA ALA A 179 12.34 -5.02 9.89
C ALA A 179 13.84 -4.98 10.21
N VAL A 180 14.60 -4.06 9.63
CA VAL A 180 16.03 -3.86 9.87
C VAL A 180 16.25 -2.40 10.28
N ALA A 181 16.78 -2.18 11.47
CA ALA A 181 17.18 -0.85 11.95
C ALA A 181 18.65 -0.86 12.39
N ASP A 182 19.29 0.31 12.47
CA ASP A 182 20.67 0.47 12.97
C ASP A 182 21.71 -0.42 12.25
N LEU A 183 21.54 -0.60 10.93
CA LEU A 183 22.38 -1.46 10.12
C LEU A 183 23.82 -0.93 10.08
N SER A 184 24.77 -1.78 10.46
CA SER A 184 26.20 -1.50 10.35
C SER A 184 26.94 -2.75 9.86
N GLY A 185 28.03 -2.55 9.12
CA GLY A 185 28.84 -3.63 8.58
C GLY A 185 30.33 -3.36 8.77
N ALA A 186 31.10 -4.39 9.09
CA ALA A 186 32.54 -4.31 9.26
C ALA A 186 33.22 -5.66 9.03
N ILE A 187 34.50 -5.63 8.70
CA ILE A 187 35.35 -6.83 8.78
C ILE A 187 35.78 -7.01 10.23
N ALA A 188 35.48 -8.16 10.82
CA ALA A 188 35.94 -8.55 12.14
C ALA A 188 36.39 -10.02 12.12
N ASN A 189 37.58 -10.28 12.69
CA ASN A 189 38.23 -11.60 12.68
C ASN A 189 38.37 -12.21 11.27
N GLY A 190 38.64 -11.38 10.25
CA GLY A 190 38.84 -11.82 8.87
C GLY A 190 37.56 -12.19 8.12
N ALA A 191 36.38 -11.95 8.70
CA ALA A 191 35.08 -12.21 8.10
C ALA A 191 34.26 -10.92 8.02
N TRP A 192 33.40 -10.80 7.00
CA TRP A 192 32.43 -9.70 6.93
C TRP A 192 31.29 -9.96 7.91
N GLN A 193 30.99 -8.98 8.76
CA GLN A 193 29.91 -9.04 9.74
C GLN A 193 28.95 -7.89 9.50
N ILE A 194 27.66 -8.18 9.61
CA ILE A 194 26.60 -7.19 9.63
C ILE A 194 25.88 -7.28 10.97
N GLU A 195 25.70 -6.14 11.61
CA GLU A 195 24.89 -6.00 12.81
C GLU A 195 23.72 -5.05 12.57
N PHE A 196 22.57 -5.40 13.11
CA PHE A 196 21.37 -4.57 13.03
C PHE A 196 20.42 -4.89 14.19
N THR A 197 19.53 -3.97 14.51
CA THR A 197 18.39 -4.21 15.40
C THR A 197 17.35 -5.04 14.65
N ALA A 198 17.23 -6.32 15.02
CA ALA A 198 16.25 -7.24 14.46
C ALA A 198 14.92 -7.17 15.23
N ARG A 199 13.88 -7.77 14.64
CA ARG A 199 12.53 -7.88 15.21
C ARG A 199 12.06 -9.33 15.21
N THR A 200 11.31 -9.73 16.23
CA THR A 200 10.61 -11.03 16.25
C THR A 200 9.62 -11.13 15.08
N ASN A 201 9.27 -12.35 14.69
CA ASN A 201 8.35 -12.66 13.57
C ASN A 201 8.89 -12.27 12.18
N TRP A 202 10.20 -12.12 12.06
CA TRP A 202 10.91 -11.95 10.80
C TRP A 202 12.01 -13.00 10.67
N LEU A 203 12.31 -13.39 9.43
CA LEU A 203 13.45 -14.20 9.05
C LEU A 203 14.43 -13.31 8.27
N TYR A 204 15.71 -13.37 8.66
CA TYR A 204 16.77 -12.55 8.08
C TYR A 204 17.77 -13.42 7.34
N THR A 205 18.11 -13.02 6.13
CA THR A 205 19.14 -13.67 5.31
C THR A 205 20.20 -12.65 4.94
N LEU A 206 21.46 -12.96 5.26
CA LEU A 206 22.59 -12.22 4.72
C LEU A 206 22.79 -12.68 3.28
N GLU A 207 22.66 -11.74 2.35
CA GLU A 207 22.87 -11.99 0.93
C GLU A 207 24.09 -11.24 0.42
N ARG A 208 24.79 -11.84 -0.53
CA ARG A 208 25.96 -11.30 -1.19
C ARG A 208 25.75 -11.23 -2.69
N THR A 209 26.31 -10.20 -3.32
CA THR A 209 26.37 -10.03 -4.77
C THR A 209 27.74 -9.50 -5.18
N GLU A 210 28.11 -9.76 -6.43
CA GLU A 210 29.31 -9.22 -7.09
C GLU A 210 28.94 -8.30 -8.27
N ASP A 211 27.67 -8.29 -8.68
CA ASP A 211 27.17 -7.65 -9.90
C ASP A 211 25.89 -6.81 -9.69
N PHE A 212 25.32 -6.82 -8.48
CA PHE A 212 24.03 -6.24 -8.12
C PHE A 212 22.80 -6.85 -8.81
N GLN A 213 22.98 -7.86 -9.65
CA GLN A 213 21.91 -8.56 -10.37
C GLN A 213 21.57 -9.87 -9.67
N SER A 214 22.59 -10.64 -9.29
CA SER A 214 22.45 -11.94 -8.65
C SER A 214 22.79 -11.84 -7.17
N TRP A 215 21.78 -11.98 -6.32
CA TRP A 215 21.95 -12.04 -4.87
C TRP A 215 21.87 -13.48 -4.39
N ARG A 216 22.86 -13.91 -3.60
CA ARG A 216 22.93 -15.27 -3.07
C ARG A 216 22.96 -15.24 -1.56
N ALA A 217 22.17 -16.11 -0.94
CA ALA A 217 22.25 -16.32 0.50
C ALA A 217 23.65 -16.83 0.88
N VAL A 218 24.26 -16.16 1.85
CA VAL A 218 25.56 -16.52 2.42
C VAL A 218 25.39 -17.52 3.56
N LEU A 219 24.28 -17.40 4.26
CA LEU A 219 23.88 -18.24 5.39
C LEU A 219 22.39 -18.62 5.26
N PRO A 220 21.95 -19.71 5.92
CA PRO A 220 20.53 -19.97 6.13
C PRO A 220 19.82 -18.81 6.83
N ALA A 221 18.51 -18.67 6.59
CA ALA A 221 17.72 -17.63 7.23
C ALA A 221 17.74 -17.80 8.76
N THR A 222 17.93 -16.69 9.47
CA THR A 222 18.00 -16.63 10.93
C THR A 222 16.75 -15.96 11.46
N ALA A 223 16.14 -16.56 12.47
CA ALA A 223 14.97 -15.98 13.14
C ALA A 223 15.35 -14.70 13.87
N GLY A 224 14.48 -13.70 13.71
CA GLY A 224 14.59 -12.42 14.36
C GLY A 224 14.43 -12.48 15.86
N VAL A 225 15.18 -11.62 16.55
CA VAL A 225 15.11 -11.38 17.98
C VAL A 225 14.91 -9.89 18.17
N ASN A 226 14.07 -9.41 19.09
CA ASN A 226 13.84 -7.97 19.35
C ASN A 226 15.06 -7.31 20.03
N ARG A 227 16.23 -7.39 19.38
CA ARG A 227 17.53 -6.88 19.83
C ARG A 227 18.53 -6.93 18.67
N ARG A 228 19.77 -6.50 18.93
CA ARG A 228 20.87 -6.60 17.97
C ARG A 228 21.09 -8.06 17.55
N LEU A 229 21.13 -8.28 16.24
CA LEU A 229 21.45 -9.55 15.59
C LEU A 229 22.69 -9.35 14.71
N THR A 230 23.61 -10.31 14.75
CA THR A 230 24.84 -10.31 13.95
C THR A 230 24.78 -11.46 12.96
N LEU A 231 24.94 -11.16 11.67
CA LEU A 231 25.09 -12.15 10.60
C LEU A 231 26.51 -12.06 10.03
N VAL A 232 27.15 -13.21 9.80
CA VAL A 232 28.58 -13.27 9.44
C VAL A 232 28.78 -14.08 8.17
N ASP A 233 29.44 -13.49 7.16
CA ASP A 233 29.93 -14.26 6.01
C ASP A 233 31.21 -14.99 6.40
N THR A 234 31.10 -16.30 6.63
CA THR A 234 32.24 -17.17 6.94
C THR A 234 32.93 -17.74 5.71
N ASN A 235 32.45 -17.42 4.50
CA ASN A 235 33.10 -17.84 3.26
C ASN A 235 34.33 -16.97 2.99
N ALA A 236 35.19 -17.43 2.08
CA ALA A 236 36.31 -16.62 1.60
C ALA A 236 35.79 -15.28 1.03
N LEU A 237 36.39 -14.18 1.49
CA LEU A 237 36.06 -12.84 1.02
C LEU A 237 36.42 -12.71 -0.46
N ALA A 238 35.42 -12.43 -1.30
CA ALA A 238 35.66 -12.10 -2.70
C ALA A 238 36.31 -10.71 -2.81
N ALA A 239 37.08 -10.47 -3.87
CA ALA A 239 37.78 -9.20 -4.06
C ALA A 239 36.81 -8.00 -4.17
N ASN A 240 35.62 -8.24 -4.73
CA ASN A 240 34.52 -7.27 -4.81
C ASN A 240 33.23 -7.98 -4.36
N ALA A 241 32.77 -7.69 -3.14
CA ALA A 241 31.51 -8.21 -2.63
C ALA A 241 30.68 -7.08 -2.02
N TYR A 242 29.39 -7.10 -2.31
CA TYR A 242 28.39 -6.24 -1.69
C TYR A 242 27.38 -7.10 -0.94
N TYR A 243 26.85 -6.55 0.15
CA TYR A 243 25.99 -7.27 1.07
C TYR A 243 24.68 -6.53 1.32
N ARG A 244 23.62 -7.30 1.54
CA ARG A 244 22.34 -6.79 2.07
C ARG A 244 21.76 -7.78 3.07
N VAL A 245 20.92 -7.27 3.95
CA VAL A 245 20.06 -8.09 4.81
C VAL A 245 18.69 -8.14 4.17
N ARG A 246 18.28 -9.31 3.72
CA ARG A 246 16.90 -9.55 3.29
C ARG A 246 16.07 -9.95 4.51
N ALA A 247 15.01 -9.22 4.79
CA ALA A 247 14.04 -9.55 5.83
C ALA A 247 12.73 -10.00 5.19
N GLN A 248 12.19 -11.13 5.64
CA GLN A 248 10.91 -11.67 5.17
C GLN A 248 10.07 -12.14 6.36
N ARG A 249 8.75 -12.01 6.27
CA ARG A 249 7.85 -12.67 7.24
C ARG A 249 7.80 -14.19 6.93
N PRO A 250 7.70 -15.06 7.95
CA PRO A 250 7.50 -16.49 7.76
C PRO A 250 6.26 -16.83 6.94
#